data_AF-A0A3B9HJ31-F1
#
_entry.id   AF-A0A3B9HJ31-F1
#
_cell.length_a   1.000
_cell.length_b   1.000
_cell.length_c   1.000
_cell.angle_alpha   90.00
_cell.angle_beta   90.00
_cell.angle_gamma   90.00
#
_symmetry.space_group_name_H-M   'P 1'
#
loop_
_entity.id
_entity.type
_entity.pdbx_description
1 polymer ?
#
loop_
_entity_poly.entity_id
_entity_poly.type
_entity_poly.pdbx_seq_one_letter_code
_entity_poly.pdbx_strand_id
1 'polypeptide(L)'
;MEVRKTYDPAGIEQKWYEHWQQAGYFHSEPDDRDPFTIVIPPPNVTGMLHMGHVLNNTLQDVFVRRARMQGFNACWVPGTDHASIATEAKVVGMLRERGIKKSDLSRDAFMEYAWEWKEKYGGIILQQLKELGCSCDWERTRFTMDPEYYDDVIDVFIDLYNKGYIYRGLRMINWDPEAKTALSNEEVIYKEVR
;
A
#
# COMPACT_ATOMS: atom_id res chain seq x y z
N MET A 1 38.38 9.45 11.71
CA MET A 1 37.09 10.01 11.26
C MET A 1 37.30 11.49 11.04
N GLU A 2 37.21 11.96 9.80
CA GLU A 2 37.28 13.39 9.50
C GLU A 2 35.93 14.01 9.88
N VAL A 3 35.90 14.79 10.96
CA VAL A 3 34.67 15.41 11.49
C VAL A 3 34.44 16.70 10.71
N ARG A 4 33.51 16.66 9.75
CA ARG A 4 33.03 17.87 9.07
C ARG A 4 32.43 18.83 10.10
N LYS A 5 32.65 20.14 9.91
CA LYS A 5 32.07 21.19 10.78
C LYS A 5 30.54 21.25 10.69
N THR A 6 29.96 20.78 9.59
CA THR A 6 28.51 20.77 9.35
C THR A 6 28.04 19.33 9.14
N TYR A 7 26.94 18.95 9.78
CA TYR A 7 26.28 17.66 9.57
C TYR A 7 25.64 17.62 8.18
N ASP A 8 25.92 16.55 7.44
CA ASP A 8 25.41 16.29 6.09
C ASP A 8 24.57 15.01 6.14
N PRO A 9 23.24 15.12 6.32
CA PRO A 9 22.38 13.94 6.49
C PRO A 9 22.33 13.08 5.24
N ALA A 10 22.28 13.67 4.04
CA ALA A 10 22.05 12.94 2.79
C ALA A 10 23.07 11.82 2.56
N GLY A 11 24.37 12.12 2.75
CA GLY A 11 25.42 11.11 2.59
C GLY A 11 25.45 10.06 3.72
N ILE A 12 24.92 10.39 4.89
CA ILE A 12 24.93 9.51 6.08
C ILE A 12 23.73 8.56 6.07
N GLU A 13 22.55 9.07 5.76
CA GLU A 13 21.29 8.33 5.69
C GLU A 13 21.37 7.20 4.67
N GLN A 14 21.79 7.52 3.43
CA GLN A 14 21.94 6.52 2.37
C GLN A 14 22.91 5.42 2.77
N LYS A 15 24.09 5.79 3.28
CA LYS A 15 25.13 4.84 3.72
C LYS A 15 24.60 3.85 4.77
N TRP A 16 23.92 4.33 5.81
CA TRP A 16 23.43 3.46 6.88
C TRP A 16 22.28 2.58 6.42
N TYR A 17 21.39 3.13 5.60
CA TYR A 17 20.26 2.37 5.10
C TYR A 17 20.70 1.22 4.19
N GLU A 18 21.66 1.47 3.29
CA GLU A 18 22.28 0.42 2.47
C GLU A 18 22.95 -0.66 3.35
N HIS A 19 23.68 -0.26 4.39
CA HIS A 19 24.30 -1.20 5.33
C HIS A 19 23.26 -2.09 6.04
N TRP A 20 22.17 -1.52 6.54
CA TRP A 20 21.13 -2.29 7.24
C TRP A 20 20.40 -3.27 6.33
N GLN A 21 20.12 -2.89 5.08
CA GLN A 21 19.53 -3.78 4.09
C GLN A 21 20.49 -4.93 3.75
N GLN A 22 21.76 -4.65 3.46
CA GLN A 22 22.76 -5.68 3.12
C GLN A 22 23.03 -6.65 4.28
N ALA A 23 22.95 -6.17 5.52
CA ALA A 23 23.10 -7.00 6.71
C ALA A 23 21.84 -7.80 7.08
N GLY A 24 20.72 -7.60 6.37
CA GLY A 24 19.47 -8.33 6.62
C GLY A 24 18.78 -7.97 7.95
N TYR A 25 19.08 -6.81 8.54
CA TYR A 25 18.57 -6.45 9.89
C TYR A 25 17.06 -6.27 9.98
N PHE A 26 16.38 -6.09 8.86
CA PHE A 26 14.94 -5.89 8.81
C PHE A 26 14.15 -7.18 8.63
N HIS A 27 14.80 -8.24 8.14
CA HIS A 27 14.19 -9.54 7.91
C HIS A 27 13.82 -10.20 9.24
N SER A 28 12.66 -10.84 9.26
CA SER A 28 12.17 -11.59 10.41
C SER A 28 11.62 -12.93 9.96
N GLU A 29 12.05 -14.00 10.64
CA GLU A 29 11.50 -15.34 10.51
C GLU A 29 10.97 -15.81 11.87
N PRO A 30 9.88 -16.58 11.92
CA PRO A 30 9.37 -17.15 13.16
C PRO A 30 10.47 -17.90 13.94
N ASP A 31 10.61 -17.59 15.23
CA ASP A 31 11.58 -18.20 16.13
C ASP A 31 11.09 -18.16 17.59
N ASP A 32 11.96 -18.50 18.55
CA ASP A 32 11.62 -18.62 19.98
C ASP A 32 11.42 -17.27 20.70
N ARG A 33 11.67 -16.13 20.04
CA ARG A 33 11.48 -14.81 20.66
C ARG A 33 10.00 -14.42 20.59
N ASP A 34 9.56 -13.62 21.55
CA ASP A 34 8.20 -13.08 21.53
C ASP A 34 7.95 -12.25 20.25
N PRO A 35 6.88 -12.51 19.48
CA PRO A 35 6.62 -11.80 18.24
C PRO A 35 6.12 -10.37 18.50
N PHE A 36 6.60 -9.43 17.70
CA PHE A 36 6.06 -8.07 17.63
C PHE A 36 5.83 -7.72 16.16
N THR A 37 4.59 -7.77 15.72
CA THR A 37 4.26 -7.59 14.30
C THR A 37 3.41 -6.35 14.07
N ILE A 38 3.80 -5.53 13.09
CA ILE A 38 2.99 -4.45 12.56
C ILE A 38 2.79 -4.69 11.06
N VAL A 39 1.58 -4.43 10.56
CA VAL A 39 1.30 -4.38 9.13
C VAL A 39 1.19 -2.91 8.75
N ILE A 40 1.97 -2.46 7.76
CA ILE A 40 1.82 -1.10 7.26
C ILE A 40 0.39 -0.95 6.72
N PRO A 41 -0.33 0.15 7.01
CA PRO A 41 -1.54 0.49 6.27
C PRO A 41 -1.12 0.70 4.82
N PRO A 42 -1.49 -0.20 3.89
CA PRO A 42 -0.90 -0.23 2.57
C PRO A 42 -1.26 1.07 1.83
N PRO A 43 -0.29 1.91 1.45
CA PRO A 43 -0.58 3.10 0.66
C PRO A 43 -1.21 2.73 -0.68
N ASN A 44 -2.23 3.50 -1.06
CA ASN A 44 -2.89 3.39 -2.35
C ASN A 44 -1.91 3.71 -3.48
N VAL A 45 -1.93 2.93 -4.56
CA VAL A 45 -1.13 3.18 -5.77
C VAL A 45 -1.68 4.35 -6.61
N THR A 46 -2.13 5.43 -5.98
CA THR A 46 -2.77 6.59 -6.64
C THR A 46 -1.84 7.78 -6.85
N GLY A 47 -0.58 7.70 -6.41
CA GLY A 47 0.38 8.79 -6.51
C GLY A 47 1.60 8.63 -5.59
N MET A 48 2.21 9.75 -5.22
CA MET A 48 3.35 9.81 -4.30
C MET A 48 2.90 9.94 -2.83
N LEU A 49 3.77 9.57 -1.90
CA LEU A 49 3.53 9.77 -0.48
C LEU A 49 3.54 11.26 -0.10
N HIS A 50 2.67 11.65 0.83
CA HIS A 50 2.62 12.98 1.46
C HIS A 50 2.96 12.91 2.96
N MET A 51 3.02 14.07 3.63
CA MET A 51 3.38 14.19 5.06
C MET A 51 2.55 13.33 6.02
N GLY A 52 1.28 13.07 5.72
CA GLY A 52 0.47 12.12 6.50
C GLY A 52 1.05 10.70 6.54
N HIS A 53 1.60 10.21 5.42
CA HIS A 53 2.28 8.91 5.39
C HIS A 53 3.59 8.97 6.17
N VAL A 54 4.33 10.08 6.09
CA VAL A 54 5.56 10.26 6.86
C VAL A 54 5.27 10.12 8.36
N LEU A 55 4.29 10.85 8.88
CA LEU A 55 3.87 10.76 10.28
C LEU A 55 3.52 9.33 10.67
N ASN A 56 2.67 8.67 9.88
CA ASN A 56 2.17 7.32 10.19
C ASN A 56 3.31 6.28 10.21
N ASN A 57 4.23 6.34 9.25
CA ASN A 57 5.32 5.39 9.13
C ASN A 57 6.43 5.64 10.15
N THR A 58 6.72 6.91 10.48
CA THR A 58 7.68 7.23 11.55
C THR A 58 7.25 6.64 12.90
N LEU A 59 5.96 6.73 13.25
CA LEU A 59 5.46 6.17 14.50
C LEU A 59 5.62 4.64 14.54
N GLN A 60 5.23 3.96 13.46
CA GLN A 60 5.39 2.50 13.34
C GLN A 60 6.86 2.08 13.40
N ASP A 61 7.74 2.77 12.67
CA ASP A 61 9.18 2.47 12.65
C ASP A 61 9.81 2.61 14.03
N VAL A 62 9.44 3.64 14.80
CA VAL A 62 9.91 3.82 16.19
C VAL A 62 9.52 2.63 17.06
N PHE A 63 8.29 2.14 16.96
CA PHE A 63 7.84 0.98 17.73
C PHE A 63 8.55 -0.31 17.32
N VAL A 64 8.69 -0.56 16.02
CA VAL A 64 9.36 -1.74 15.47
C VAL A 64 10.83 -1.77 15.89
N ARG A 65 11.54 -0.64 15.75
CA ARG A 65 12.94 -0.52 16.18
C ARG A 65 13.09 -0.73 17.68
N ARG A 66 12.21 -0.13 18.49
CA ARG A 66 12.21 -0.34 19.95
C ARG A 66 11.99 -1.80 20.30
N ALA A 67 11.01 -2.47 19.70
CA ALA A 67 10.73 -3.89 19.93
C ALA A 67 11.93 -4.76 19.56
N ARG A 68 12.54 -4.51 18.39
CA ARG A 68 13.76 -5.20 17.93
C ARG A 68 14.91 -5.03 18.93
N MET A 69 15.10 -3.82 19.46
CA MET A 69 16.11 -3.52 20.49
C MET A 69 15.80 -4.15 21.86
N GLN A 70 14.54 -4.45 22.16
CA GLN A 70 14.11 -5.12 23.39
C GLN A 70 14.18 -6.65 23.30
N GLY A 71 14.61 -7.20 22.15
CA GLY A 71 14.77 -8.64 21.95
C GLY A 71 13.54 -9.35 21.38
N PHE A 72 12.49 -8.63 21.00
CA PHE A 72 11.34 -9.22 20.31
C PHE A 72 11.72 -9.64 18.88
N ASN A 73 10.98 -10.62 18.35
CA ASN A 73 10.97 -10.91 16.92
C ASN A 73 10.10 -9.87 16.19
N ALA A 74 10.71 -8.72 15.92
CA ALA A 74 10.02 -7.58 15.32
C ALA A 74 9.88 -7.75 13.79
N CYS A 75 8.64 -7.91 13.32
CA CYS A 75 8.29 -7.97 11.89
C CYS A 75 7.43 -6.77 11.51
N TRP A 76 7.84 -6.04 10.47
CA TRP A 76 7.05 -4.95 9.93
C TRP A 76 6.78 -5.20 8.46
N VAL A 77 5.55 -5.60 8.14
CA VAL A 77 5.16 -6.08 6.82
C VAL A 77 4.81 -4.89 5.92
N PRO A 78 5.56 -4.63 4.84
CA PRO A 78 5.23 -3.60 3.87
C PRO A 78 4.24 -4.11 2.81
N GLY A 79 3.52 -3.18 2.18
CA GLY A 79 2.67 -3.51 1.05
C GLY A 79 2.04 -2.29 0.41
N THR A 80 1.35 -2.48 -0.71
CA THR A 80 0.61 -1.43 -1.42
C THR A 80 -0.81 -1.90 -1.75
N ASP A 81 -1.74 -0.95 -1.83
CA ASP A 81 -3.14 -1.22 -2.14
C ASP A 81 -3.47 -0.80 -3.57
N HIS A 82 -4.12 -1.69 -4.31
CA HIS A 82 -4.68 -1.44 -5.64
C HIS A 82 -5.69 -0.30 -5.66
N ALA A 83 -6.39 -0.03 -4.55
CA ALA A 83 -7.32 1.09 -4.37
C ALA A 83 -8.39 1.27 -5.46
N SER A 84 -8.76 0.16 -6.12
CA SER A 84 -9.80 0.01 -7.16
C SER A 84 -10.23 1.31 -7.86
N ILE A 85 -11.37 1.91 -7.45
CA ILE A 85 -11.99 3.10 -8.04
C ILE A 85 -11.03 4.31 -8.09
N ALA A 86 -10.23 4.51 -7.04
CA ALA A 86 -9.29 5.62 -6.97
C ALA A 86 -8.15 5.44 -8.00
N THR A 87 -7.64 4.22 -8.17
CA THR A 87 -6.64 3.91 -9.20
C THR A 87 -7.24 4.01 -10.59
N GLU A 88 -8.45 3.50 -10.79
CA GLU A 88 -9.16 3.62 -12.07
C GLU A 88 -9.28 5.10 -12.51
N ALA A 89 -9.71 5.98 -11.60
CA ALA A 89 -9.84 7.41 -11.89
C ALA A 89 -8.49 8.04 -12.31
N LYS A 90 -7.38 7.64 -11.67
CA LYS A 90 -6.04 8.11 -12.01
C LYS A 90 -5.58 7.58 -13.37
N VAL A 91 -5.78 6.29 -13.66
CA VAL A 91 -5.44 5.68 -14.95
C VAL A 91 -6.26 6.32 -16.08
N VAL A 92 -7.55 6.56 -15.86
CA VAL A 92 -8.41 7.28 -16.82
C VAL A 92 -7.93 8.71 -17.05
N GLY A 93 -7.50 9.42 -16.00
CA GLY A 93 -6.87 10.74 -16.12
C GLY A 93 -5.62 10.71 -17.00
N MET A 94 -4.70 9.77 -16.73
CA MET A 94 -3.50 9.55 -17.54
C MET A 94 -3.82 9.23 -18.99
N LEU A 95 -4.80 8.36 -19.25
CA LEU A 95 -5.20 8.01 -20.61
C LEU A 95 -5.74 9.23 -21.37
N ARG A 96 -6.54 10.08 -20.71
CA ARG A 96 -7.04 11.35 -21.28
C ARG A 96 -5.89 12.29 -21.65
N GLU A 97 -4.86 12.40 -20.82
CA GLU A 97 -3.65 13.20 -21.12
C GLU A 97 -2.89 12.64 -22.34
N ARG A 98 -2.89 11.32 -22.53
CA ARG A 98 -2.34 10.64 -23.72
C ARG A 98 -3.28 10.68 -24.94
N GLY A 99 -4.46 11.32 -24.82
CA GLY A 99 -5.46 11.40 -25.90
C GLY A 99 -6.26 10.10 -26.12
N ILE A 100 -6.18 9.14 -25.21
CA ILE A 100 -6.86 7.84 -25.29
C ILE A 100 -8.14 7.89 -24.45
N LYS A 101 -9.27 7.47 -25.03
CA LYS A 101 -10.53 7.35 -24.29
C LYS A 101 -10.71 5.93 -23.77
N LYS A 102 -11.10 5.79 -22.49
CA LYS A 102 -11.41 4.49 -21.88
C LYS A 102 -12.47 3.71 -22.66
N SER A 103 -13.46 4.40 -23.24
CA SER A 103 -14.54 3.80 -24.03
C SER A 103 -14.05 3.03 -25.26
N ASP A 104 -12.84 3.35 -25.73
CA ASP A 104 -12.28 2.81 -26.96
C ASP A 104 -11.38 1.60 -26.66
N LEU A 105 -11.19 1.27 -25.38
CA LEU A 105 -10.37 0.15 -24.92
C LEU A 105 -11.23 -1.06 -24.54
N SER A 106 -10.71 -2.25 -24.80
CA SER A 106 -11.21 -3.47 -24.17
C SER A 106 -10.84 -3.50 -22.69
N ARG A 107 -11.47 -4.41 -21.92
CA ARG A 107 -11.10 -4.65 -20.53
C ARG A 107 -9.62 -5.02 -20.41
N ASP A 108 -9.14 -5.94 -21.23
CA ASP A 108 -7.77 -6.45 -21.16
C ASP A 108 -6.75 -5.34 -21.47
N ALA A 109 -7.01 -4.53 -22.51
CA ALA A 109 -6.18 -3.38 -22.84
C ALA A 109 -6.17 -2.33 -21.71
N PHE A 110 -7.32 -2.11 -21.04
CA PHE A 110 -7.35 -1.23 -19.88
C PHE A 110 -6.54 -1.79 -18.70
N MET A 111 -6.60 -3.10 -18.47
CA MET A 111 -5.84 -3.75 -17.41
C MET A 111 -4.33 -3.60 -17.61
N GLU A 112 -3.83 -3.67 -18.85
CA GLU A 112 -2.41 -3.43 -19.14
C GLU A 112 -1.95 -2.04 -18.65
N TYR A 113 -2.74 -0.99 -18.91
CA TYR A 113 -2.44 0.35 -18.40
C TYR A 113 -2.55 0.48 -16.88
N ALA A 114 -3.48 -0.25 -16.25
CA ALA A 114 -3.61 -0.28 -14.80
C ALA A 114 -2.38 -0.92 -14.14
N TRP A 115 -1.87 -2.01 -14.73
CA TRP A 115 -0.63 -2.64 -14.27
C TRP A 115 0.61 -1.76 -14.54
N GLU A 116 0.71 -1.10 -15.71
CA GLU A 116 1.76 -0.11 -15.99
C GLU A 116 1.80 0.98 -14.90
N TRP A 117 0.62 1.49 -14.52
CA TRP A 117 0.47 2.48 -13.46
C TRP A 117 0.92 1.92 -12.10
N LYS A 118 0.46 0.71 -11.74
CA LYS A 118 0.85 0.05 -10.48
C LYS A 118 2.35 -0.14 -10.38
N GLU A 119 3.02 -0.60 -11.43
CA GLU A 119 4.47 -0.84 -11.40
C GLU A 119 5.24 0.46 -11.20
N LYS A 120 4.82 1.52 -11.91
CA LYS A 120 5.44 2.83 -11.79
C LYS A 120 5.27 3.43 -10.39
N TYR A 121 4.04 3.53 -9.90
CA TYR A 121 3.76 4.24 -8.64
C TYR A 121 4.03 3.37 -7.42
N GLY A 122 3.80 2.05 -7.50
CA GLY A 122 4.18 1.10 -6.45
C GLY A 122 5.69 1.12 -6.20
N GLY A 123 6.51 1.13 -7.26
CA GLY A 123 7.96 1.27 -7.14
C GLY A 123 8.39 2.58 -6.48
N ILE A 124 7.78 3.71 -6.88
CA ILE A 124 8.06 5.03 -6.28
C ILE A 124 7.71 5.03 -4.79
N ILE A 125 6.54 4.51 -4.40
CA ILE A 125 6.10 4.47 -3.00
C ILE A 125 7.09 3.69 -2.14
N LEU A 126 7.50 2.49 -2.58
CA LEU A 126 8.45 1.67 -1.84
C LEU A 126 9.82 2.36 -1.72
N GLN A 127 10.28 3.03 -2.78
CA GLN A 127 11.52 3.80 -2.75
C GLN A 127 11.44 4.97 -1.76
N GLN A 128 10.32 5.70 -1.71
CA GLN A 128 10.11 6.77 -0.75
C GLN A 128 10.12 6.27 0.71
N LEU A 129 9.53 5.10 0.98
CA LEU A 129 9.58 4.49 2.33
C LEU A 129 11.00 4.09 2.71
N LYS A 130 11.79 3.57 1.76
CA LYS A 130 13.21 3.25 1.95
C LYS A 130 14.04 4.50 2.24
N GLU A 131 13.82 5.57 1.49
CA GLU A 131 14.49 6.87 1.70
C GLU A 131 14.11 7.51 3.05
N LEU A 132 12.88 7.31 3.53
CA LEU A 132 12.47 7.72 4.87
C LEU A 132 13.17 6.91 5.98
N GLY A 133 13.82 5.80 5.64
CA GLY A 133 14.52 4.94 6.59
C GLY A 133 13.64 3.89 7.26
N CYS A 134 12.50 3.53 6.67
CA CYS A 134 11.60 2.53 7.26
C CYS A 134 12.28 1.16 7.40
N SER A 135 12.28 0.57 8.59
CA SER A 135 12.90 -0.74 8.86
C SER A 135 11.99 -1.93 8.55
N CYS A 136 11.26 -1.86 7.42
CA CYS A 136 10.32 -2.87 6.96
C CYS A 136 11.04 -4.13 6.47
N ASP A 137 10.36 -5.27 6.63
CA ASP A 137 10.76 -6.53 6.02
C ASP A 137 10.39 -6.52 4.52
N TRP A 138 11.31 -6.04 3.69
CA TRP A 138 11.07 -5.85 2.26
C TRP A 138 10.85 -7.16 1.48
N GLU A 139 11.32 -8.29 2.00
CA GLU A 139 11.11 -9.61 1.38
C GLU A 139 9.64 -10.04 1.51
N ARG A 140 8.93 -9.52 2.51
CA ARG A 140 7.50 -9.74 2.74
C ARG A 140 6.59 -8.71 2.07
N THR A 141 7.10 -7.93 1.12
CA THR A 141 6.27 -6.96 0.40
C THR A 141 5.08 -7.67 -0.27
N ARG A 142 3.88 -7.13 -0.08
CA ARG A 142 2.63 -7.63 -0.68
C ARG A 142 1.87 -6.55 -1.42
N PHE A 143 1.16 -6.96 -2.46
CA PHE A 143 0.19 -6.15 -3.17
C PHE A 143 -1.18 -6.84 -3.13
N THR A 144 -2.24 -6.07 -2.95
CA THR A 144 -3.60 -6.62 -2.71
C THR A 144 -4.18 -7.43 -3.88
N MET A 145 -3.60 -7.33 -5.08
CA MET A 145 -3.97 -8.14 -6.26
C MET A 145 -2.90 -9.18 -6.62
N ASP A 146 -1.96 -9.47 -5.73
CA ASP A 146 -1.07 -10.63 -5.90
C ASP A 146 -1.91 -11.91 -5.92
N PRO A 147 -1.53 -12.95 -6.71
CA PRO A 147 -2.35 -14.15 -6.88
C PRO A 147 -2.76 -14.81 -5.57
N GLU A 148 -1.81 -15.03 -4.65
CA GLU A 148 -2.06 -15.63 -3.34
C GLU A 148 -3.03 -14.78 -2.50
N TYR A 149 -2.85 -13.46 -2.49
CA TYR A 149 -3.73 -12.54 -1.74
C TYR A 149 -5.15 -12.54 -2.33
N TYR A 150 -5.24 -12.55 -3.65
CA TYR A 150 -6.52 -12.58 -4.36
C TYR A 150 -7.30 -13.88 -4.09
N ASP A 151 -6.59 -15.02 -4.06
CA ASP A 151 -7.17 -16.31 -3.72
C ASP A 151 -7.67 -16.32 -2.26
N ASP A 152 -6.92 -15.76 -1.30
CA ASP A 152 -7.35 -15.61 0.10
C ASP A 152 -8.64 -14.78 0.23
N VAL A 153 -8.79 -13.71 -0.58
CA VAL A 153 -10.03 -12.91 -0.60
C VAL A 153 -11.21 -13.73 -1.11
N ILE A 154 -11.00 -14.59 -2.12
CA ILE A 154 -12.04 -15.50 -2.62
C ILE A 154 -12.44 -16.51 -1.55
N ASP A 155 -11.47 -17.08 -0.83
CA ASP A 155 -11.74 -18.04 0.25
C ASP A 155 -12.57 -17.42 1.37
N VAL A 156 -12.22 -16.19 1.80
CA VAL A 156 -13.01 -15.44 2.78
C VAL A 156 -14.41 -15.12 2.25
N PHE A 157 -14.55 -14.75 0.98
CA PHE A 157 -15.86 -14.52 0.36
C PHE A 157 -16.73 -15.80 0.41
N ILE A 158 -16.15 -16.96 0.05
CA ILE A 158 -16.85 -18.25 0.06
C ILE A 158 -17.27 -18.62 1.48
N ASP A 159 -16.37 -18.47 2.47
CA ASP A 159 -16.67 -18.74 3.88
C ASP A 159 -17.82 -17.87 4.40
N LEU A 160 -17.78 -16.55 4.14
CA LEU A 160 -18.84 -15.62 4.55
C LEU A 160 -20.17 -15.88 3.83
N TYR A 161 -20.12 -16.31 2.56
CA TYR A 161 -21.31 -16.75 1.82
C TYR A 161 -21.92 -18.03 2.43
N ASN A 162 -21.10 -19.04 2.72
CA ASN A 162 -21.55 -20.29 3.32
C ASN A 162 -22.12 -20.11 4.74
N LYS A 163 -21.63 -19.12 5.48
CA LYS A 163 -22.17 -18.70 6.79
C LYS A 163 -23.49 -17.91 6.68
N GLY A 164 -23.93 -17.54 5.48
CA GLY A 164 -25.14 -16.77 5.24
C GLY A 164 -25.00 -15.26 5.45
N TYR A 165 -23.77 -14.73 5.59
CA TYR A 165 -23.53 -13.30 5.75
C TYR A 165 -23.50 -12.55 4.41
N ILE A 166 -23.15 -13.23 3.31
CA ILE A 166 -23.19 -12.67 1.95
C ILE A 166 -24.41 -13.23 1.24
N TYR A 167 -25.18 -12.35 0.60
CA TYR A 167 -26.36 -12.73 -0.17
C TYR A 167 -26.54 -11.79 -1.38
N ARG A 168 -27.32 -12.25 -2.36
CA ARG A 168 -27.72 -11.44 -3.51
C ARG A 168 -29.18 -11.06 -3.40
N GLY A 169 -29.49 -9.77 -3.47
CA GLY A 169 -30.86 -9.27 -3.43
C GLY A 169 -30.99 -7.88 -4.02
N LEU A 170 -32.23 -7.48 -4.33
CA LEU A 170 -32.53 -6.12 -4.76
C LEU A 170 -32.67 -5.23 -3.52
N ARG A 171 -31.85 -4.18 -3.46
CA ARG A 171 -31.81 -3.17 -2.41
C ARG A 171 -31.55 -1.80 -3.03
N MET A 172 -31.95 -0.75 -2.33
CA MET A 172 -31.52 0.59 -2.67
C MET A 172 -30.01 0.70 -2.40
N ILE A 173 -29.29 1.30 -3.34
CA ILE A 173 -27.83 1.45 -3.29
C ILE A 173 -27.47 2.90 -3.59
N ASN A 174 -26.28 3.33 -3.15
CA ASN A 174 -25.70 4.58 -3.62
C ASN A 174 -25.06 4.30 -4.99
N TRP A 175 -25.53 4.98 -6.03
CA TRP A 175 -25.04 4.79 -7.40
C TRP A 175 -24.29 6.04 -7.86
N ASP A 176 -23.05 5.85 -8.32
CA ASP A 176 -22.28 6.90 -8.97
C ASP A 176 -22.52 6.87 -10.49
N PRO A 177 -23.19 7.90 -11.08
CA PRO A 177 -23.46 7.95 -12.51
C PRO A 177 -22.21 8.22 -13.37
N GLU A 178 -21.16 8.80 -12.82
CA GLU A 178 -19.91 9.07 -13.53
C GLU A 178 -19.03 7.82 -13.59
N ALA A 179 -18.76 7.21 -12.42
CA ALA A 179 -17.99 5.98 -12.33
C ALA A 179 -18.78 4.74 -12.79
N LYS A 180 -20.10 4.83 -12.87
CA LYS A 180 -21.04 3.75 -13.24
C LYS A 180 -20.89 2.52 -12.34
N THR A 181 -20.82 2.76 -11.03
CA THR A 181 -20.69 1.70 -10.02
C THR A 181 -21.51 2.01 -8.78
N ALA A 182 -21.78 0.96 -8.00
CA ALA A 182 -22.35 1.08 -6.66
C ALA A 182 -21.26 1.50 -5.66
N LEU A 183 -21.61 2.33 -4.68
CA LEU A 183 -20.76 2.75 -3.57
C LEU A 183 -21.35 2.27 -2.24
N SER A 184 -20.47 1.90 -1.32
CA SER A 184 -20.83 1.66 0.08
C SER A 184 -21.23 2.96 0.78
N ASN A 185 -21.89 2.88 1.93
CA ASN A 185 -22.28 4.06 2.70
C ASN A 185 -21.04 4.86 3.19
N GLU A 186 -19.95 4.17 3.51
CA GLU A 186 -18.70 4.80 3.98
C GLU A 186 -17.98 5.60 2.89
N GLU A 187 -18.27 5.34 1.62
CA GLU A 187 -17.72 6.06 0.48
C GLU A 187 -18.53 7.31 0.10
N VAL A 188 -19.71 7.51 0.71
CA VAL A 188 -20.58 8.65 0.43
C VAL A 188 -20.34 9.79 1.41
N ILE A 189 -19.89 10.92 0.89
CA ILE A 189 -19.69 12.14 1.68
C ILE A 189 -21.00 12.93 1.74
N TYR A 190 -21.69 12.86 2.87
CA TYR A 190 -22.90 13.64 3.10
C TYR A 190 -22.58 15.11 3.32
N LYS A 191 -23.27 15.98 2.59
CA LYS A 191 -23.19 17.44 2.77
C LYS A 191 -24.57 17.99 3.06
N GLU A 192 -24.69 18.74 4.15
CA GLU A 192 -25.91 19.49 4.43
C GLU A 192 -26.06 20.61 3.40
N VAL A 193 -27.15 20.59 2.66
CA VAL A 193 -27.49 21.64 1.69
C VAL A 193 -28.49 22.56 2.39
N ARG A 194 -28.05 23.78 2.72
CA ARG A 194 -28.91 24.85 3.21
C ARG A 194 -29.47 25.66 2.06
#